data_AF-A0A965CZM8-F1
#
_entry.id   AF-A0A965CZM8-F1
#
_cell.length_a   1.000
_cell.length_b   1.000
_cell.length_c   1.000
_cell.angle_alpha   90.00
_cell.angle_beta   90.00
_cell.angle_gamma   90.00
#
_symmetry.space_group_name_H-M   'P 1'
#
loop_
_entity.id
_entity.type
_entity.pdbx_description
1 polymer ?
#
loop_
_entity_poly.entity_id
_entity_poly.type
_entity_poly.pdbx_seq_one_letter_code
_entity_poly.pdbx_strand_id
1 'polypeptide(L)'
;MKVCAGFFAVMVLALAGIAAAAQPAEPDLQKAALQYLGVHAQILALKQSECAMGVTAPPKSYEDLLDGEVLPVFTPAVRVERRRSFIALKPALLASGEGYIRKMLEETAKSGTLSKDFRCGYVTGLLTSALQQARKAWGEVAFSGAAR
;
A
#
# COMPACT_ATOMS: atom_id res chain seq x y z
N MET A 1 13.97 -14.97 -20.80
CA MET A 1 12.88 -14.31 -20.05
C MET A 1 12.66 -15.06 -18.74
N LYS A 2 13.34 -14.67 -17.65
CA LYS A 2 13.30 -15.36 -16.34
C LYS A 2 13.75 -14.38 -15.24
N VAL A 3 12.98 -13.33 -14.97
CA VAL A 3 13.29 -12.40 -13.85
C VAL A 3 12.05 -11.99 -13.03
N CYS A 4 10.82 -12.31 -13.46
CA CYS A 4 9.62 -11.79 -12.79
C CYS A 4 9.17 -12.55 -11.53
N ALA A 5 9.68 -13.76 -11.26
CA ALA A 5 9.19 -14.57 -10.13
C ALA A 5 9.91 -14.28 -8.79
N GLY A 6 11.12 -13.71 -8.82
CA GLY A 6 11.95 -13.54 -7.62
C GLY A 6 11.62 -12.29 -6.80
N PHE A 7 11.16 -11.21 -7.43
CA PHE A 7 11.01 -9.93 -6.74
C PHE A 7 9.69 -9.81 -5.97
N PHE A 8 8.65 -10.54 -6.39
CA PHE A 8 7.35 -10.56 -5.70
C PHE A 8 7.39 -11.36 -4.38
N ALA A 9 8.27 -12.38 -4.30
CA ALA A 9 8.38 -13.24 -3.12
C ALA A 9 9.12 -12.59 -1.94
N VAL A 10 10.05 -11.67 -2.20
CA VAL A 10 10.83 -11.00 -1.15
C VAL A 10 10.02 -9.93 -0.42
N MET A 11 8.91 -9.44 -1.00
CA MET A 11 8.04 -8.46 -0.34
C MET A 11 7.11 -9.07 0.72
N VAL A 12 6.96 -10.41 0.75
CA VAL A 12 6.03 -11.10 1.65
C VAL A 12 6.70 -11.51 2.97
N LEU A 13 8.02 -11.73 3.00
CA LEU A 13 8.69 -12.30 4.19
C LEU A 13 9.06 -11.30 5.28
N ALA A 14 9.11 -9.99 5.01
CA ALA A 14 9.50 -9.00 6.02
C ALA A 14 8.38 -8.67 7.05
N LEU A 15 7.15 -9.15 6.83
CA LEU A 15 5.99 -8.86 7.69
C LEU A 15 5.66 -9.97 8.70
N ALA A 16 6.39 -11.09 8.69
CA ALA A 16 6.11 -12.25 9.55
C ALA A 16 6.66 -12.11 10.99
N GLY A 17 7.48 -11.09 11.28
CA GLY A 17 8.22 -10.98 12.55
C GLY A 17 7.54 -10.21 13.69
N ILE A 18 6.35 -9.64 13.50
CA ILE A 18 5.68 -8.79 14.52
C ILE A 18 4.31 -9.36 14.94
N ALA A 19 4.02 -10.62 14.61
CA ALA A 19 2.72 -11.26 14.81
C ALA A 19 2.59 -11.98 16.18
N ALA A 20 3.15 -11.44 17.25
CA ALA A 20 3.05 -12.03 18.59
C ALA A 20 2.32 -11.10 19.57
N ALA A 21 1.09 -10.66 19.23
CA ALA A 21 0.07 -10.18 20.17
C ALA A 21 -1.25 -9.79 19.46
N ALA A 22 -1.78 -10.62 18.55
CA ALA A 22 -3.10 -10.35 17.95
C ALA A 22 -3.96 -11.62 18.04
N GLN A 23 -4.98 -11.58 18.89
CA GLN A 23 -6.04 -12.60 18.90
C GLN A 23 -6.76 -12.61 17.54
N PRO A 24 -7.16 -13.79 17.04
CA PRO A 24 -7.67 -13.94 15.69
C PRO A 24 -9.16 -13.61 15.69
N ALA A 25 -9.53 -12.53 15.04
CA ALA A 25 -10.88 -12.43 14.49
C ALA A 25 -10.82 -12.56 12.97
N GLU A 26 -9.92 -11.84 12.28
CA GLU A 26 -9.97 -11.78 10.82
C GLU A 26 -8.57 -11.56 10.20
N PRO A 27 -7.72 -12.60 10.10
CA PRO A 27 -6.37 -12.48 9.55
C PRO A 27 -6.37 -12.00 8.08
N ASP A 28 -7.36 -12.42 7.29
CA ASP A 28 -7.51 -12.00 5.89
C ASP A 28 -7.90 -10.52 5.78
N LEU A 29 -8.78 -10.04 6.66
CA LEU A 29 -9.17 -8.63 6.72
C LEU A 29 -7.98 -7.73 7.10
N GLN A 30 -7.20 -8.13 8.10
CA GLN A 30 -6.01 -7.39 8.50
C GLN A 30 -4.98 -7.34 7.37
N LYS A 31 -4.76 -8.45 6.67
CA LYS A 31 -3.84 -8.52 5.52
C LYS A 31 -4.31 -7.62 4.37
N ALA A 32 -5.60 -7.67 4.03
CA ALA A 32 -6.18 -6.84 2.98
C ALA A 32 -6.09 -5.34 3.34
N ALA A 33 -6.37 -4.97 4.60
CA ALA A 33 -6.20 -3.61 5.10
C ALA A 33 -4.75 -3.11 4.95
N LEU A 34 -3.76 -3.93 5.34
CA LEU A 34 -2.34 -3.58 5.19
C LEU A 34 -1.92 -3.41 3.74
N GLN A 35 -2.40 -4.27 2.84
CA GLN A 35 -2.13 -4.12 1.41
C GLN A 35 -2.71 -2.82 0.87
N TYR A 36 -3.96 -2.52 1.23
CA TYR A 36 -4.63 -1.29 0.81
C TYR A 36 -3.91 -0.03 1.32
N LEU A 37 -3.61 0.02 2.62
CA LEU A 37 -2.86 1.12 3.24
C LEU A 37 -1.42 1.23 2.70
N GLY A 38 -0.77 0.10 2.41
CA GLY A 38 0.58 0.05 1.87
C GLY A 38 0.69 0.66 0.47
N VAL A 39 -0.25 0.36 -0.43
CA VAL A 39 -0.26 0.99 -1.77
C VAL A 39 -0.58 2.48 -1.68
N HIS A 40 -1.46 2.89 -0.75
CA HIS A 40 -1.68 4.30 -0.48
C HIS A 40 -0.44 5.02 0.06
N ALA A 41 0.33 4.38 0.95
CA ALA A 41 1.61 4.90 1.44
C ALA A 41 2.62 5.08 0.29
N GLN A 42 2.64 4.18 -0.69
CA GLN A 42 3.44 4.35 -1.92
C GLN A 42 3.00 5.58 -2.71
N ILE A 43 1.70 5.85 -2.88
CA ILE A 43 1.23 7.04 -3.59
C ILE A 43 1.60 8.33 -2.82
N LEU A 44 1.52 8.30 -1.48
CA LEU A 44 1.98 9.40 -0.64
C LEU A 44 3.49 9.67 -0.82
N ALA A 45 4.30 8.61 -0.80
CA ALA A 45 5.73 8.72 -1.06
C ALA A 45 6.04 9.23 -2.47
N LEU A 46 5.23 8.86 -3.48
CA LEU A 46 5.39 9.36 -4.85
C LEU A 46 5.16 10.87 -4.89
N LYS A 47 4.17 11.37 -4.16
CA LYS A 47 3.88 12.81 -4.03
C LYS A 47 5.01 13.58 -3.35
N GLN A 48 5.78 12.92 -2.48
CA GLN A 48 6.93 13.51 -1.80
C GLN A 48 8.24 13.41 -2.59
N SER A 49 8.22 12.69 -3.72
CA SER A 49 9.39 12.50 -4.59
C SER A 49 9.46 13.54 -5.72
N GLU A 50 10.50 13.44 -6.54
CA GLU A 50 10.67 14.27 -7.74
C GLU A 50 9.56 14.11 -8.81
N CYS A 51 8.69 13.11 -8.65
CA CYS A 51 7.56 12.81 -9.52
C CYS A 51 6.22 13.34 -8.99
N ALA A 52 6.23 14.28 -8.04
CA ALA A 52 5.02 14.87 -7.45
C ALA A 52 4.00 15.41 -8.46
N MET A 53 4.46 15.85 -9.64
CA MET A 53 3.62 16.35 -10.74
C MET A 53 2.78 15.26 -11.41
N GLY A 54 3.20 13.98 -11.33
CA GLY A 54 2.44 12.86 -11.87
C GLY A 54 1.16 12.59 -11.09
N VAL A 55 1.13 12.94 -9.80
CA VAL A 55 -0.03 12.73 -8.91
C VAL A 55 -0.96 13.95 -8.99
N THR A 56 -1.99 13.84 -9.83
CA THR A 56 -2.93 14.93 -10.18
C THR A 56 -3.93 15.25 -9.07
N ALA A 57 -4.41 14.25 -8.34
CA ALA A 57 -5.28 14.43 -7.18
C ALA A 57 -4.48 14.29 -5.88
N PRO A 58 -4.70 15.16 -4.87
CA PRO A 58 -4.05 15.00 -3.58
C PRO A 58 -4.50 13.67 -2.95
N PRO A 59 -3.57 12.75 -2.63
CA PRO A 59 -3.92 11.53 -1.92
C PRO A 59 -4.45 11.89 -0.53
N LYS A 60 -5.46 11.16 -0.06
CA LYS A 60 -5.89 11.21 1.34
C LYS A 60 -4.71 10.90 2.26
N SER A 61 -4.69 11.51 3.44
CA SER A 61 -3.69 11.15 4.44
C SER A 61 -3.88 9.68 4.88
N TYR A 62 -2.81 9.09 5.41
CA TYR A 62 -2.86 7.73 5.93
C TYR A 62 -3.91 7.59 7.04
N GLU A 63 -3.99 8.60 7.92
CA GLU A 63 -4.96 8.69 9.00
C GLU A 63 -6.41 8.80 8.49
N ASP A 64 -6.67 9.63 7.48
CA ASP A 64 -8.03 9.79 6.93
C ASP A 64 -8.52 8.48 6.29
N LEU A 65 -7.64 7.76 5.61
CA LEU A 65 -7.95 6.44 5.04
C LEU A 65 -8.19 5.42 6.14
N LEU A 66 -7.33 5.41 7.15
CA LEU A 66 -7.45 4.50 8.28
C LEU A 66 -8.77 4.71 9.02
N ASP A 67 -9.06 5.94 9.42
CA ASP A 67 -10.23 6.27 10.23
C ASP A 67 -11.54 6.25 9.42
N GLY A 68 -11.49 6.63 8.14
CA GLY A 68 -12.67 6.75 7.28
C GLY A 68 -13.06 5.49 6.49
N GLU A 69 -12.09 4.62 6.15
CA GLU A 69 -12.34 3.48 5.25
C GLU A 69 -11.97 2.12 5.86
N VAL A 70 -10.92 2.06 6.67
CA VAL A 70 -10.40 0.79 7.19
C VAL A 70 -11.04 0.41 8.54
N LEU A 71 -10.93 1.28 9.55
CA LEU A 71 -11.43 1.01 10.90
C LEU A 71 -12.94 0.75 11.00
N PRO A 72 -13.82 1.40 10.21
CA PRO A 72 -15.25 1.16 10.29
C PRO A 72 -15.67 -0.28 10.03
N VAL A 73 -14.88 -1.03 9.24
CA VAL A 73 -15.15 -2.44 8.91
C VAL A 73 -14.90 -3.37 10.10
N PHE A 74 -13.96 -3.01 10.99
CA PHE A 74 -13.69 -3.77 12.20
C PHE A 74 -14.80 -3.52 13.25
N THR A 75 -15.02 -4.51 14.13
CA THR A 75 -15.97 -4.37 15.24
C THR A 75 -15.51 -3.29 16.24
N PRO A 76 -16.43 -2.57 16.90
CA PRO A 76 -16.08 -1.52 17.86
C PRO A 76 -15.10 -1.98 18.96
N ALA A 77 -15.21 -3.25 19.39
CA ALA A 77 -14.36 -3.83 20.43
C ALA A 77 -12.87 -3.83 20.07
N VAL A 78 -12.51 -4.00 18.80
CA VAL A 78 -11.10 -4.14 18.36
C VAL A 78 -10.56 -2.90 17.64
N ARG A 79 -11.39 -1.92 17.31
CA ARG A 79 -10.98 -0.72 16.53
C ARG A 79 -9.82 0.05 17.16
N VAL A 80 -9.83 0.23 18.48
CA VAL A 80 -8.78 0.99 19.17
C VAL A 80 -7.43 0.27 19.06
N GLU A 81 -7.42 -1.04 19.26
CA GLU A 81 -6.22 -1.86 19.11
C GLU A 81 -5.72 -1.83 17.66
N ARG A 82 -6.62 -2.08 16.69
CA ARG A 82 -6.27 -2.05 15.26
C ARG A 82 -5.73 -0.71 14.82
N ARG A 83 -6.33 0.39 15.28
CA ARG A 83 -5.81 1.75 15.02
C ARG A 83 -4.37 1.88 15.49
N ARG A 84 -4.07 1.46 16.73
CA ARG A 84 -2.70 1.51 17.26
C ARG A 84 -1.74 0.69 16.42
N SER A 85 -2.10 -0.55 16.06
CA SER A 85 -1.27 -1.41 15.22
C SER A 85 -1.01 -0.82 13.83
N PHE A 86 -2.04 -0.29 13.16
CA PHE A 86 -1.88 0.29 11.83
C PHE A 86 -1.11 1.61 11.83
N ILE A 87 -1.27 2.44 12.87
CA ILE A 87 -0.47 3.66 13.05
C ILE A 87 1.00 3.31 13.31
N ALA A 88 1.28 2.30 14.14
CA ALA A 88 2.64 1.86 14.42
C ALA A 88 3.39 1.38 13.16
N LEU A 89 2.67 0.83 12.17
CA LEU A 89 3.23 0.37 10.90
C LEU A 89 3.42 1.50 9.86
N LYS A 90 2.79 2.67 10.04
CA LYS A 90 2.83 3.78 9.08
C LYS A 90 4.26 4.16 8.65
N PRO A 91 5.24 4.36 9.56
CA PRO A 91 6.60 4.74 9.15
C PRO A 91 7.27 3.69 8.27
N ALA A 92 7.08 2.40 8.59
CA ALA A 92 7.64 1.30 7.81
C ALA A 92 7.01 1.22 6.41
N LEU A 93 5.69 1.43 6.30
CA LEU A 93 4.99 1.44 5.02
C LEU A 93 5.43 2.62 4.14
N LEU A 94 5.61 3.81 4.71
CA LEU A 94 6.10 4.99 3.98
C LEU A 94 7.54 4.78 3.49
N ALA A 95 8.44 4.34 4.38
CA ALA A 95 9.83 4.08 4.01
C ALA A 95 9.96 2.99 2.93
N SER A 96 9.15 1.93 3.05
CA SER A 96 9.05 0.89 2.01
C SER A 96 8.57 1.48 0.69
N GLY A 97 7.57 2.38 0.73
CA GLY A 97 7.05 3.05 -0.46
C GLY A 97 8.08 3.94 -1.15
N GLU A 98 8.80 4.76 -0.40
CA GLU A 98 9.90 5.58 -0.91
C GLU A 98 10.98 4.73 -1.61
N GLY A 99 11.39 3.63 -0.98
CA GLY A 99 12.36 2.69 -1.54
C GLY A 99 11.85 2.04 -2.84
N TYR A 100 10.58 1.66 -2.87
CA TYR A 100 9.95 1.09 -4.05
C TYR A 100 9.93 2.08 -5.23
N ILE A 101 9.52 3.32 -5.01
CA ILE A 101 9.45 4.36 -6.05
C ILE A 101 10.83 4.66 -6.59
N ARG A 102 11.81 4.86 -5.69
CA ARG A 102 13.19 5.12 -6.08
C ARG A 102 13.71 4.03 -7.01
N LYS A 103 13.51 2.77 -6.64
CA LYS A 103 13.90 1.63 -7.46
C LYS A 103 13.20 1.62 -8.82
N MET A 104 11.89 1.89 -8.87
CA MET A 104 11.15 1.96 -10.13
C MET A 104 11.67 3.07 -11.06
N LEU A 105 12.01 4.24 -10.49
CA LEU A 105 12.61 5.34 -11.25
C LEU A 105 14.02 5.00 -11.74
N GLU A 106 14.84 4.33 -10.91
CA GLU A 106 16.16 3.84 -11.30
C GLU A 106 16.08 2.81 -12.44
N GLU A 107 15.19 1.83 -12.35
CA GLU A 107 15.01 0.81 -13.40
C GLU A 107 14.53 1.43 -14.72
N THR A 108 13.59 2.39 -14.67
CA THR A 108 13.12 3.08 -15.87
C THR A 108 14.18 4.03 -16.45
N ALA A 109 15.10 4.54 -15.63
CA ALA A 109 16.23 5.35 -16.09
C ALA A 109 17.29 4.54 -16.85
N LYS A 110 17.49 3.25 -16.53
CA LYS A 110 18.41 2.37 -17.25
C LYS A 110 18.06 2.21 -18.74
N SER A 111 16.82 2.48 -19.12
CA SER A 111 16.38 2.47 -20.53
C SER A 111 16.97 3.62 -21.36
N GLY A 112 17.62 4.61 -20.74
CA GLY A 112 18.44 5.68 -21.37
C GLY A 112 17.70 6.67 -22.29
N THR A 113 16.52 6.33 -22.77
CA THR A 113 15.77 7.02 -23.83
C THR A 113 14.48 7.68 -23.32
N LEU A 114 14.08 7.36 -22.08
CA LEU A 114 12.83 7.85 -21.49
C LEU A 114 13.08 9.17 -20.76
N SER A 115 12.31 10.21 -21.11
CA SER A 115 12.31 11.48 -20.39
C SER A 115 11.87 11.28 -18.94
N LYS A 116 12.28 12.19 -18.05
CA LYS A 116 11.86 12.17 -16.64
C LYS A 116 10.33 12.15 -16.50
N ASP A 117 9.63 12.96 -17.28
CA ASP A 117 8.17 13.05 -17.25
C ASP A 117 7.51 11.73 -17.66
N PHE A 118 8.06 11.05 -18.67
CA PHE A 118 7.58 9.73 -19.08
C PHE A 118 7.74 8.71 -17.95
N ARG A 119 8.91 8.68 -17.29
CA ARG A 119 9.18 7.77 -16.17
C ARG A 119 8.23 8.02 -15.00
N CYS A 120 8.03 9.29 -14.63
CA CYS A 120 7.09 9.68 -13.57
C CYS A 120 5.65 9.30 -13.94
N GLY A 121 5.22 9.54 -15.17
CA GLY A 121 3.91 9.14 -15.67
C GLY A 121 3.70 7.62 -15.63
N TYR A 122 4.72 6.85 -16.04
CA TYR A 122 4.69 5.40 -15.99
C TYR A 122 4.55 4.87 -14.56
N VAL A 123 5.38 5.34 -13.62
CA VAL A 123 5.29 4.93 -12.20
C VAL A 123 3.95 5.32 -11.58
N THR A 124 3.46 6.52 -11.88
CA THR A 124 2.13 6.97 -11.42
C THR A 124 1.02 6.05 -11.93
N GLY A 125 1.03 5.70 -13.22
CA GLY A 125 0.04 4.82 -13.83
C GLY A 125 0.03 3.42 -13.22
N LEU A 126 1.22 2.86 -12.95
CA LEU A 126 1.35 1.57 -12.26
C LEU A 126 0.79 1.62 -10.84
N LEU A 127 1.15 2.64 -10.05
CA LEU A 127 0.67 2.76 -8.66
C LEU A 127 -0.84 3.02 -8.59
N THR A 128 -1.38 3.80 -9.53
CA THR A 128 -2.84 4.01 -9.64
C THR A 128 -3.56 2.70 -9.94
N SER A 129 -3.00 1.88 -10.84
CA SER A 129 -3.56 0.55 -11.16
C SER A 129 -3.48 -0.40 -9.97
N ALA A 130 -2.34 -0.42 -9.27
CA ALA A 130 -2.16 -1.20 -8.05
C ALA A 130 -3.16 -0.77 -6.97
N LEU A 131 -3.41 0.54 -6.84
CA LEU A 131 -4.38 1.05 -5.88
C LEU A 131 -5.80 0.57 -6.18
N GLN A 132 -6.22 0.61 -7.44
CA GLN A 132 -7.53 0.11 -7.84
C GLN A 132 -7.70 -1.38 -7.51
N GLN A 133 -6.67 -2.19 -7.76
CA GLN A 133 -6.69 -3.62 -7.42
C GLN A 133 -6.74 -3.85 -5.91
N ALA A 134 -5.92 -3.12 -5.14
CA ALA A 134 -5.92 -3.21 -3.69
C ALA A 134 -7.26 -2.78 -3.08
N ARG A 135 -7.88 -1.73 -3.62
CA ARG A 135 -9.23 -1.29 -3.21
C ARG A 135 -10.29 -2.33 -3.54
N LYS A 136 -10.23 -2.97 -4.70
CA LYS A 136 -11.16 -4.04 -5.08
C LYS A 136 -11.03 -5.23 -4.13
N ALA A 137 -9.81 -5.72 -3.91
CA ALA A 137 -9.53 -6.81 -2.99
C ALA A 137 -9.95 -6.46 -1.55
N TRP A 138 -9.69 -5.23 -1.10
CA TRP A 138 -10.18 -4.72 0.17
C TRP A 138 -11.71 -4.79 0.25
N GLY A 139 -12.43 -4.28 -0.75
CA GLY A 139 -13.89 -4.34 -0.77
C GLY A 139 -14.43 -5.76 -0.77
N GLU A 140 -13.81 -6.68 -1.50
CA GLU A 140 -14.19 -8.10 -1.50
C GLU A 140 -14.04 -8.71 -0.10
N VAL A 141 -12.92 -8.48 0.59
CA VAL A 141 -12.71 -9.05 1.93
C VAL A 141 -13.54 -8.34 3.00
N ALA A 142 -13.62 -7.00 2.94
CA ALA A 142 -14.34 -6.17 3.90
C ALA A 142 -15.84 -6.37 3.88
N PHE A 143 -16.43 -6.67 2.71
CA PHE A 143 -17.88 -6.70 2.53
C PHE A 143 -18.43 -8.07 2.12
N SER A 144 -17.59 -9.10 1.89
CA SER A 144 -18.06 -10.47 1.64
C SER A 144 -18.69 -11.14 2.86
N GLY A 145 -18.48 -10.61 4.07
CA GLY A 145 -19.10 -11.06 5.31
C GLY A 145 -20.54 -10.57 5.55
N ALA A 146 -21.03 -9.58 4.80
CA ALA A 146 -22.38 -9.01 4.99
C ALA A 146 -23.54 -9.93 4.56
N ALA A 147 -23.25 -11.18 4.18
CA ALA A 147 -24.21 -12.22 3.82
C ALA A 147 -24.20 -13.43 4.76
N ARG A 148 -23.59 -13.33 5.95
CA ARG A 148 -23.63 -14.38 6.99
C ARG A 148 -24.33 -13.91 8.25
#